data_AF-L0AWV0-F1
#
_entry.id   AF-L0AWV0-F1
#
_cell.length_a   1.000
_cell.length_b   1.000
_cell.length_c   1.000
_cell.angle_alpha   90.00
_cell.angle_beta   90.00
_cell.angle_gamma   90.00
#
_symmetry.space_group_name_H-M   'P 1'
#
loop_
_entity.id
_entity.type
_entity.pdbx_description
1 polymer ?
#
loop_
_entity_poly.entity_id
_entity_poly.type
_entity_poly.pdbx_seq_one_letter_code
_entity_poly.pdbx_strand_id
1 'polypeptide(L)'
;MLNGLKLCINQCLFPLVDSLHGSFSPRVFKLKCDHTFHLLCLFETIQRRECRKVCGECWKEIEEEEQRIIFKEAKKEKKEIASYSHSLAGEILEYNVSSD
;
A
#
# COMPACT_ATOMS: atom_id res chain seq x y z
N MET A 1 24.24 -9.11 -1.65
CA MET A 1 23.56 -8.05 -2.42
C MET A 1 22.29 -8.65 -3.00
N LEU A 2 21.11 -8.24 -2.52
CA LEU A 2 19.84 -8.63 -3.15
C LEU A 2 19.74 -7.86 -4.48
N ASN A 3 19.72 -8.60 -5.59
CA ASN A 3 19.75 -8.07 -6.94
C ASN A 3 18.53 -7.17 -7.24
N GLY A 4 18.74 -5.88 -7.52
CA GLY A 4 17.88 -5.02 -8.35
C GLY A 4 16.44 -4.71 -7.89
N LEU A 5 15.93 -5.35 -6.84
CA LEU A 5 14.57 -5.11 -6.34
C LEU A 5 14.54 -3.80 -5.54
N LYS A 6 13.80 -2.82 -6.05
CA LYS A 6 13.47 -1.60 -5.29
C LYS A 6 12.60 -1.99 -4.10
N LEU A 7 12.98 -1.57 -2.90
CA LEU A 7 12.23 -1.83 -1.67
C LEU A 7 11.42 -0.59 -1.28
N CYS A 8 10.34 -0.80 -0.53
CA CYS A 8 9.67 0.26 0.21
C CYS A 8 10.49 0.57 1.48
N ILE A 9 11.58 1.30 1.29
CA ILE A 9 12.59 1.59 2.30
C ILE A 9 11.99 2.40 3.46
N ASN A 10 12.41 2.11 4.69
CA ASN A 10 12.00 2.79 5.93
C ASN A 10 10.49 2.79 6.22
N GLN A 11 9.71 1.93 5.57
CA GLN A 11 8.27 1.77 5.81
C GLN A 11 7.93 0.30 6.13
N CYS A 12 7.74 -0.55 5.11
CA CYS A 12 7.46 -1.97 5.32
C CYS A 12 8.66 -2.88 5.01
N LEU A 13 9.70 -2.37 4.33
CA LEU A 13 10.90 -3.13 3.93
C LEU A 13 10.65 -4.28 2.92
N PHE A 14 9.44 -4.36 2.35
CA PHE A 14 9.12 -5.31 1.26
C PHE A 14 9.52 -4.75 -0.11
N PRO A 15 9.80 -5.62 -1.10
CA PRO A 15 9.95 -5.20 -2.50
C PRO A 15 8.74 -4.42 -2.99
N LEU A 16 8.93 -3.41 -3.84
CA LEU A 16 7.83 -2.58 -4.38
C LEU A 16 6.80 -3.36 -5.22
N VAL A 17 7.09 -4.61 -5.54
CA VAL A 17 6.22 -5.53 -6.29
C VAL A 17 5.36 -6.42 -5.38
N ASP A 18 5.55 -6.33 -4.05
CA ASP A 18 4.87 -7.15 -3.04
C ASP A 18 4.55 -6.31 -1.79
N SER A 19 3.53 -6.65 -1.01
CA SER A 19 3.18 -5.83 0.15
C SER A 19 2.53 -6.62 1.29
N LEU A 20 2.77 -6.12 2.51
CA LEU A 20 2.08 -6.58 3.72
C LEU A 20 0.60 -6.12 3.81
N HIS A 21 0.10 -5.39 2.83
CA HIS A 21 -1.25 -4.85 2.87
C HIS A 21 -2.31 -5.77 2.25
N GLY A 22 -1.92 -6.97 1.78
CA GLY A 22 -2.83 -7.91 1.15
C GLY A 22 -3.18 -7.57 -0.30
N SER A 23 -2.46 -6.61 -0.91
CA SER A 23 -2.56 -6.32 -2.34
C SER A 23 -1.79 -7.37 -3.14
N PHE A 24 -2.46 -8.08 -4.06
CA PHE A 24 -1.81 -9.00 -5.00
C PHE A 24 -0.89 -8.26 -5.99
N SER A 25 -1.22 -7.00 -6.31
CA SER A 25 -0.39 -6.09 -7.09
C SER A 25 -0.43 -4.72 -6.41
N PRO A 26 0.49 -4.45 -5.47
CA PRO A 26 0.44 -3.22 -4.68
C PRO A 26 0.70 -2.01 -5.56
N ARG A 27 -0.09 -0.95 -5.38
CA ARG A 27 0.20 0.31 -6.07
C ARG A 27 1.38 0.99 -5.41
N VAL A 28 2.23 1.57 -6.24
CA VAL A 28 3.33 2.42 -5.79
C VAL A 28 3.01 3.88 -6.05
N PHE A 29 3.54 4.76 -5.21
CA PHE A 29 3.43 6.19 -5.37
C PHE A 29 4.82 6.82 -5.29
N LYS A 30 5.15 7.63 -6.30
CA LYS A 30 6.39 8.42 -6.34
C LYS A 30 6.09 9.80 -5.77
N LEU A 31 6.72 10.13 -4.64
CA LEU A 31 6.64 11.47 -4.06
C LEU A 31 7.37 12.49 -4.94
N LYS A 32 7.06 13.78 -4.77
CA LYS A 32 7.78 14.91 -5.39
C LYS A 32 9.27 14.94 -5.07
N CYS A 33 9.67 14.33 -3.95
CA CYS A 33 11.08 14.16 -3.59
C CYS A 33 11.77 12.98 -4.30
N ASP A 34 11.13 12.42 -5.32
CA ASP A 34 11.56 11.31 -6.19
C ASP A 34 11.65 9.90 -5.55
N HIS A 35 11.48 9.79 -4.23
CA HIS A 35 11.38 8.50 -3.55
C HIS A 35 10.04 7.81 -3.80
N THR A 36 10.05 6.48 -3.86
CA THR A 36 8.88 5.66 -4.22
C THR A 36 8.55 4.69 -3.10
N PHE A 37 7.29 4.61 -2.73
CA PHE A 37 6.79 3.74 -1.66
C PHE A 37 5.51 3.03 -2.11
N HIS A 38 5.10 2.00 -1.38
CA HIS A 38 3.74 1.51 -1.49
C HIS A 38 2.75 2.60 -1.13
N LEU A 39 1.69 2.73 -1.93
CA LEU A 39 0.63 3.70 -1.73
C LEU A 39 -0.01 3.54 -0.34
N LEU A 40 -0.25 2.30 0.08
CA LEU A 40 -0.84 2.01 1.39
C LEU A 40 0.14 2.29 2.56
N CYS A 41 1.46 2.14 2.38
CA CYS A 41 2.42 2.56 3.40
C CYS A 41 2.43 4.08 3.60
N LEU A 42 2.37 4.85 2.50
CA LEU A 42 2.25 6.31 2.58
C LEU A 42 0.92 6.74 3.19
N PHE A 43 -0.17 6.07 2.83
CA PHE A 43 -1.47 6.31 3.42
C PHE A 43 -1.44 6.14 4.95
N GLU A 44 -0.85 5.06 5.46
CA GLU A 44 -0.72 4.85 6.91
C GLU A 44 0.18 5.92 7.57
N THR A 45 1.22 6.38 6.87
CA THR A 45 2.06 7.50 7.33
C THR A 45 1.25 8.79 7.45
N ILE A 46 0.41 9.10 6.47
CA ILE A 46 -0.36 10.35 6.42
C ILE A 46 -1.57 10.32 7.35
N GLN A 47 -2.18 9.16 7.57
CA GLN A 47 -3.35 9.00 8.43
C GLN A 47 -3.03 9.23 9.92
N ARG A 48 -1.80 8.98 10.35
CA ARG A 48 -1.37 9.18 11.74
C ARG A 48 -1.38 10.68 12.08
N ARG A 49 -2.26 11.05 13.02
CA ARG A 49 -2.52 12.46 13.40
C ARG A 49 -1.38 13.14 14.15
N GLU A 50 -0.51 12.35 14.78
CA GLU A 50 0.48 12.83 15.74
C GLU A 50 1.90 12.98 15.18
N CYS A 51 2.17 12.49 13.96
CA CYS A 51 3.49 12.55 13.34
C CYS A 51 3.54 13.55 12.17
N ARG A 52 4.71 14.17 11.99
CA ARG A 52 5.00 14.91 10.75
C ARG A 52 4.87 13.97 9.56
N LYS A 53 4.15 14.41 8.53
CA LYS A 53 3.88 13.64 7.32
C LYS A 53 5.05 13.85 6.37
N VAL A 54 6.07 13.02 6.52
CA VAL A 54 7.35 13.19 5.85
C VAL A 54 7.70 11.95 5.03
N CYS A 55 8.50 12.15 3.99
CA CYS A 55 9.14 11.07 3.27
C CYS A 55 10.01 10.24 4.21
N GLY A 56 9.85 8.92 4.20
CA GLY A 56 10.61 8.00 5.06
C GLY A 56 12.10 7.90 4.71
N GLU A 57 12.54 8.43 3.58
CA GLU A 57 13.95 8.41 3.15
C GLU A 57 14.66 9.75 3.40
N CYS A 58 14.10 10.86 2.90
CA CYS A 58 14.75 12.17 2.96
C CYS A 58 14.15 13.14 3.96
N TRP A 59 13.11 12.73 4.71
CA TRP A 59 12.45 13.52 5.77
C TRP A 59 11.84 14.86 5.31
N LYS A 60 11.78 15.11 4.00
CA LYS A 60 11.02 16.24 3.44
C LYS A 60 9.53 16.04 3.70
N GLU A 61 8.83 17.13 3.97
CA GLU A 61 7.39 17.14 4.14
C GLU A 61 6.68 16.66 2.87
N ILE A 62 5.69 15.80 3.04
CA ILE A 62 4.79 15.37 1.97
C ILE A 62 3.76 16.49 1.83
N GLU A 63 3.69 17.12 0.65
CA GLU A 63 2.83 18.27 0.46
C GLU A 63 1.35 17.91 0.58
N GLU A 64 0.50 18.85 1.01
CA GLU A 64 -0.95 18.60 1.18
C GLU A 64 -1.62 18.03 -0.09
N GLU A 65 -1.20 18.47 -1.26
CA GLU A 65 -1.74 17.97 -2.52
C GLU A 65 -1.38 16.49 -2.74
N GLU A 66 -0.13 16.11 -2.49
CA GLU A 66 0.29 14.70 -2.52
C GLU A 66 -0.48 13.89 -1.48
N GLN A 67 -0.70 14.43 -0.28
CA GLN A 67 -1.48 13.78 0.76
C GLN A 67 -2.91 13.48 0.29
N ARG A 68 -3.58 14.44 -0.37
CA ARG A 68 -4.94 14.27 -0.90
C ARG A 68 -4.99 13.19 -1.98
N ILE A 69 -4.02 13.17 -2.89
CA ILE A 69 -3.92 12.15 -3.95
C ILE A 69 -3.71 10.77 -3.32
N ILE A 70 -2.76 10.66 -2.39
CA ILE A 70 -2.47 9.40 -1.68
C ILE A 70 -3.73 8.90 -0.96
N PHE A 71 -4.45 9.76 -0.24
CA PHE A 71 -5.71 9.41 0.43
C PHE A 71 -6.77 8.88 -0.54
N LYS A 72 -6.96 9.55 -1.68
CA LYS A 72 -7.97 9.17 -2.66
C LYS A 72 -7.66 7.82 -3.29
N GLU A 73 -6.42 7.61 -3.73
CA GLU A 73 -6.04 6.38 -4.42
C GLU A 73 -5.93 5.20 -3.46
N ALA A 74 -5.44 5.41 -2.23
CA ALA A 74 -5.37 4.37 -1.21
C ALA A 74 -6.75 3.84 -0.81
N LYS A 75 -7.77 4.71 -0.76
CA LYS A 75 -9.16 4.27 -0.52
C LYS A 75 -9.68 3.35 -1.62
N LYS A 76 -9.30 3.58 -2.88
CA LYS A 76 -9.67 2.70 -3.99
C LYS A 76 -8.98 1.33 -3.85
N GLU A 77 -7.68 1.33 -3.59
CA GLU A 77 -6.93 0.07 -3.41
C GLU A 77 -7.47 -0.74 -2.22
N LYS A 78 -7.76 -0.10 -1.07
CA LYS A 78 -8.39 -0.77 0.07
C LYS A 78 -9.75 -1.40 -0.28
N LYS A 79 -10.55 -0.73 -1.14
CA LYS A 79 -11.84 -1.28 -1.62
C LYS A 79 -11.64 -2.48 -2.54
N GLU A 80 -10.65 -2.43 -3.43
CA GLU A 80 -10.29 -3.54 -4.32
C GLU A 80 -9.84 -4.77 -3.53
N ILE A 81 -8.98 -4.59 -2.53
CA ILE A 81 -8.55 -5.66 -1.62
C ILE A 81 -9.75 -6.27 -0.90
N ALA A 82 -10.62 -5.44 -0.31
CA ALA A 82 -11.80 -5.93 0.40
C ALA A 82 -12.75 -6.72 -0.52
N SER A 83 -12.97 -6.22 -1.75
CA SER A 83 -13.81 -6.90 -2.74
C SER A 83 -13.23 -8.25 -3.17
N TYR A 84 -11.92 -8.31 -3.41
CA TYR A 84 -11.24 -9.55 -3.78
C TYR A 84 -11.29 -10.57 -2.64
N SER A 85 -10.95 -10.16 -1.42
CA SER A 85 -11.01 -11.03 -0.24
C SER A 85 -12.42 -11.57 0.01
N HIS A 86 -13.46 -10.76 -0.21
CA HIS A 86 -14.85 -11.20 -0.08
C HIS A 86 -15.23 -12.22 -1.17
N SER A 87 -14.83 -11.99 -2.43
CA SER A 87 -15.07 -12.95 -3.52
C SER A 87 -14.40 -14.29 -3.24
N LEU A 88 -13.12 -14.25 -2.87
CA LEU A 88 -12.33 -15.44 -2.56
C LEU A 88 -12.93 -16.22 -1.38
N ALA A 89 -13.42 -15.54 -0.35
CA ALA A 89 -14.10 -16.19 0.77
C ALA A 89 -15.39 -16.91 0.31
N GLY A 90 -16.16 -16.31 -0.59
CA GLY A 90 -17.34 -16.95 -1.19
C GLY A 90 -17.00 -18.23 -1.94
N GLU A 91 -15.99 -18.17 -2.82
CA GLU A 91 -15.51 -19.33 -3.60
C GLU A 91 -15.05 -20.48 -2.69
N ILE A 92 -14.31 -20.17 -1.63
CA ILE A 92 -13.86 -21.17 -0.65
C ILE A 92 -15.05 -21.83 0.07
N LEU A 93 -16.06 -21.05 0.46
CA LEU A 93 -17.22 -21.59 1.16
C LEU A 93 -18.10 -22.44 0.23
N GLU A 94 -18.32 -22.02 -1.02
CA GLU A 94 -19.07 -22.80 -2.02
C GLU A 94 -18.36 -24.10 -2.39
N TYR A 95 -17.03 -24.08 -2.51
CA TYR A 95 -16.22 -25.28 -2.76
C TYR A 95 -16.38 -26.32 -1.64
N ASN A 96 -16.37 -25.90 -0.37
CA ASN A 96 -16.53 -26.81 0.75
C ASN A 96 -17.94 -27.41 0.85
N VAL A 97 -18.99 -26.65 0.51
CA VAL A 97 -20.37 -27.17 0.48
C VAL A 97 -20.58 -28.17 -0.67
N SER A 98 -19.84 -28.03 -1.76
CA SER A 98 -19.96 -28.90 -2.94
C SER A 98 -19.12 -30.18 -2.87
N SER A 99 -18.25 -30.28 -1.85
CA SER A 99 -17.29 -31.38 -1.67
C SER A 99 -17.67 -32.36 -0.55
N ASP A 100 -18.79 -32.11 0.14
CA ASP A 100 -19.42 -32.97 1.15
C ASP A 100 -20.63 -33.72 0.56
#